data_AF-A0A561TW92-F1
#
_entry.id   AF-A0A561TW92-F1
#
_cell.length_a   1.000
_cell.length_b   1.000
_cell.length_c   1.000
_cell.angle_alpha   90.00
_cell.angle_beta   90.00
_cell.angle_gamma   90.00
#
_symmetry.space_group_name_H-M   'P 1'
#
loop_
_entity.id
_entity.type
_entity.pdbx_description
1 polymer ?
#
loop_
_entity_poly.entity_id
_entity_poly.type
_entity_poly.pdbx_seq_one_letter_code
_entity_poly.pdbx_strand_id
1 'polypeptide(L)'
;MQAEHLALIDDAFARIAAGDAVRLLLTMPPRHGKSRRAARWAPLWYLLQRPDHRVVIASYSAELADDHGRWIRDAITTWREQIGIALHPGSKDAAVYGLTELADPEQMSVLPREPYGRPQLIA
;
A
#
# COMPACT_ATOMS: atom_id res chain seq x y z
N MET A 1 6.93 -3.64 -18.78
CA MET A 1 7.23 -2.23 -18.42
C MET A 1 5.97 -1.61 -17.84
N GLN A 2 6.05 -0.90 -16.71
CA GLN A 2 4.90 -0.21 -16.11
C GLN A 2 4.52 1.03 -16.93
N ALA A 3 3.23 1.37 -16.99
CA ALA A 3 2.77 2.58 -17.67
C ALA A 3 3.17 3.85 -16.88
N GLU A 4 3.64 4.88 -17.58
CA GLU A 4 4.21 6.11 -16.97
C GLU A 4 3.25 6.80 -16.01
N HIS A 5 1.94 6.83 -16.33
CA HIS A 5 0.95 7.45 -15.46
C HIS A 5 0.78 6.75 -14.11
N LEU A 6 1.18 5.48 -13.99
CA LEU A 6 1.20 4.76 -12.72
C LEU A 6 2.44 5.12 -11.89
N ALA A 7 3.58 5.45 -12.53
CA ALA A 7 4.77 5.90 -11.82
C ALA A 7 4.53 7.23 -11.08
N LEU A 8 3.69 8.12 -11.65
CA LEU A 8 3.28 9.35 -10.96
C LEU A 8 2.49 9.10 -9.66
N ILE A 9 1.73 7.99 -9.60
CA ILE A 9 1.07 7.59 -8.36
C ILE A 9 2.12 7.13 -7.35
N ASP A 10 3.10 6.35 -7.80
CA ASP A 10 4.15 5.80 -6.95
C ASP A 10 5.00 6.88 -6.32
N ASP A 11 5.41 7.88 -7.12
CA ASP A 11 6.17 9.05 -6.65
C ASP A 11 5.39 9.82 -5.58
N ALA A 12 4.07 9.99 -5.76
CA ALA A 12 3.24 10.66 -4.77
C ALA A 12 3.19 9.88 -3.45
N PHE A 13 3.08 8.56 -3.49
CA PHE A 13 3.10 7.72 -2.29
C PHE A 13 4.49 7.63 -1.64
N ALA A 14 5.57 7.66 -2.43
CA ALA A 14 6.93 7.74 -1.92
C ALA A 14 7.15 9.03 -1.11
N ARG A 15 6.64 10.15 -1.59
CA ARG A 15 6.65 11.43 -0.85
C ARG A 15 5.84 11.36 0.46
N ILE A 16 4.66 10.77 0.42
CA ILE A 16 3.85 10.54 1.65
C ILE A 16 4.62 9.67 2.65
N ALA A 17 5.30 8.61 2.19
CA ALA A 17 6.14 7.76 3.04
C ALA A 17 7.38 8.47 3.59
N ALA A 18 7.91 9.46 2.87
CA ALA A 18 8.99 10.33 3.35
C ALA A 18 8.53 11.34 4.43
N GLY A 19 7.21 11.54 4.59
CA GLY A 19 6.63 12.46 5.57
C GLY A 19 6.11 13.76 4.97
N ASP A 20 6.09 13.90 3.64
CA ASP A 20 5.51 15.07 2.98
C ASP A 20 4.00 15.13 3.22
N ALA A 21 3.49 16.32 3.55
CA ALA A 21 2.05 16.59 3.56
C ALA A 21 1.52 16.72 2.12
N VAL A 22 1.13 15.61 1.50
CA VAL A 22 0.63 15.56 0.13
C VAL A 22 -0.90 15.54 0.09
N ARG A 23 -1.49 16.42 -0.72
CA ARG A 23 -2.90 16.35 -1.14
C ARG A 23 -2.96 16.00 -2.62
N LEU A 24 -3.43 14.80 -2.94
CA LEU A 24 -3.39 14.23 -4.29
C LEU A 24 -4.81 14.06 -4.86
N LEU A 25 -5.03 14.56 -6.07
CA LEU A 25 -6.22 14.27 -6.88
C LEU A 25 -5.80 13.47 -8.13
N LEU A 26 -6.38 12.28 -8.31
CA LEU A 26 -6.05 11.37 -9.41
C LEU A 26 -7.16 11.33 -10.46
N THR A 27 -7.00 12.09 -11.54
CA THR A 27 -7.96 12.14 -12.65
C THR A 27 -7.41 11.38 -13.85
N MET A 28 -7.96 10.19 -14.14
CA MET A 28 -7.62 9.41 -15.33
C MET A 28 -8.80 8.55 -15.80
N PRO A 29 -8.84 8.12 -17.07
CA PRO A 29 -9.96 7.34 -17.60
C PRO A 29 -10.19 6.01 -16.84
N PRO A 30 -11.38 5.41 -16.97
CA PRO A 30 -11.65 4.10 -16.38
C PRO A 30 -10.70 3.03 -16.95
N ARG A 31 -10.47 1.95 -16.19
CA ARG A 31 -9.63 0.80 -16.59
C ARG A 31 -8.13 1.06 -16.76
N HIS A 32 -7.63 2.24 -16.36
CA HIS A 32 -6.19 2.59 -16.42
C HIS A 32 -5.41 2.21 -15.16
N GLY A 33 -6.01 1.44 -14.25
CA GLY A 33 -5.32 0.91 -13.08
C GLY A 33 -5.25 1.84 -11.86
N LYS A 34 -5.69 3.10 -11.93
CA LYS A 34 -5.68 4.03 -10.77
C LYS A 34 -6.16 3.40 -9.46
N SER A 35 -7.38 2.86 -9.43
CA SER A 35 -7.97 2.35 -8.20
C SER A 35 -7.21 1.13 -7.67
N ARG A 36 -6.68 0.29 -8.56
CA ARG A 36 -5.82 -0.83 -8.14
C ARG A 36 -4.50 -0.32 -7.56
N ARG A 37 -3.87 0.67 -8.18
CA ARG A 37 -2.59 1.19 -7.69
C ARG A 37 -2.76 2.01 -6.41
N ALA A 38 -3.62 3.02 -6.42
CA ALA A 38 -3.78 3.99 -5.34
C ALA A 38 -4.62 3.50 -4.14
N ALA A 39 -5.59 2.59 -4.33
CA ALA A 39 -6.48 2.16 -3.24
C ALA A 39 -6.22 0.73 -2.75
N ARG A 40 -5.22 0.04 -3.31
CA ARG A 40 -4.85 -1.34 -2.90
C ARG A 40 -3.34 -1.48 -2.71
N TRP A 41 -2.58 -1.39 -3.80
CA TRP A 41 -1.14 -1.64 -3.76
C TRP A 41 -0.35 -0.59 -3.00
N ALA A 42 -0.63 0.69 -3.23
CA ALA A 42 0.13 1.77 -2.59
C ALA A 42 -0.12 1.86 -1.07
N PRO A 43 -1.36 1.70 -0.56
CA PRO A 43 -1.60 1.54 0.88
C PRO A 43 -0.88 0.33 1.49
N LEU A 44 -0.90 -0.82 0.82
CA LEU A 44 -0.17 -2.01 1.27
C LEU A 44 1.33 -1.71 1.37
N TRP A 45 1.93 -1.19 0.28
CA TRP A 45 3.34 -0.82 0.25
C TRP A 45 3.70 0.21 1.33
N TYR A 46 2.85 1.22 1.55
CA TYR A 46 3.05 2.21 2.59
C TYR A 46 3.12 1.57 3.98
N LEU A 47 2.22 0.63 4.28
CA LEU A 47 2.20 -0.08 5.56
C LEU A 47 3.43 -0.97 5.77
N LEU A 48 4.04 -1.50 4.70
CA LEU A 48 5.33 -2.22 4.81
C LEU A 48 6.46 -1.29 5.29
N GLN A 49 6.42 -0.04 4.85
CA GLN A 49 7.43 0.97 5.23
C GLN A 49 7.13 1.60 6.59
N ARG A 50 5.84 1.67 6.96
CA ARG A 50 5.32 2.37 8.14
C ARG A 50 4.27 1.50 8.85
N PRO A 51 4.67 0.38 9.49
CA PRO A 51 3.73 -0.56 10.09
C PRO A 51 2.89 0.08 11.19
N ASP A 52 3.48 0.95 12.02
CA ASP A 52 2.78 1.57 13.16
C ASP A 52 1.80 2.67 12.73
N HIS A 53 1.76 3.03 11.44
CA HIS A 53 0.88 4.07 10.94
C HIS A 53 -0.53 3.55 10.68
N ARG A 54 -1.48 4.49 10.69
CA ARG A 54 -2.88 4.20 10.37
C ARG A 54 -3.25 4.69 8.99
N VAL A 55 -3.91 3.83 8.22
CA VAL A 55 -4.45 4.16 6.90
C VAL A 55 -5.97 4.06 6.94
N VAL A 56 -6.64 5.00 6.27
CA VAL A 56 -8.10 5.04 6.12
C VAL A 56 -8.42 5.00 4.63
N ILE A 57 -9.34 4.13 4.23
CA ILE A 57 -9.86 4.09 2.87
C ILE A 57 -11.32 4.54 2.92
N ALA A 58 -11.62 5.64 2.24
CA ALA A 58 -12.95 6.15 2.07
C ALA A 58 -13.37 6.03 0.60
N SER A 59 -14.63 5.70 0.38
CA SER A 59 -15.22 5.61 -0.95
C SER A 59 -16.67 6.10 -0.93
N TYR A 60 -17.26 6.27 -2.10
CA TYR A 60 -18.66 6.69 -2.23
C TYR A 60 -19.64 5.68 -1.61
N SER A 61 -19.33 4.38 -1.67
CA SER A 61 -20.09 3.34 -0.99
C SER A 61 -19.25 2.61 0.05
N ALA A 62 -19.90 2.17 1.13
CA ALA A 62 -19.28 1.35 2.16
C ALA A 62 -18.76 0.03 1.56
N GLU A 63 -19.53 -0.62 0.70
CA GLU A 63 -19.15 -1.87 0.02
C GLU A 63 -17.84 -1.72 -0.77
N LEU A 64 -17.66 -0.63 -1.52
CA LEU A 64 -16.44 -0.42 -2.28
C LEU A 64 -15.23 -0.13 -1.38
N ALA A 65 -15.44 0.59 -0.27
CA ALA A 65 -14.38 0.79 0.73
C ALA A 65 -13.99 -0.54 1.40
N ASP A 66 -14.98 -1.34 1.77
CA ASP A 66 -14.80 -2.66 2.39
C ASP A 66 -14.06 -3.63 1.46
N ASP A 67 -14.38 -3.61 0.16
CA ASP A 67 -13.69 -4.41 -0.85
C ASP A 67 -12.21 -4.08 -0.96
N HIS A 68 -11.86 -2.79 -0.97
CA HIS A 68 -10.46 -2.35 -0.98
C HIS A 68 -9.74 -2.75 0.31
N GLY A 69 -10.38 -2.54 1.46
CA GLY A 69 -9.86 -2.92 2.76
C GLY A 69 -9.64 -4.43 2.91
N ARG A 70 -10.62 -5.23 2.51
CA ARG A 70 -10.56 -6.70 2.51
C ARG A 70 -9.41 -7.19 1.66
N TRP A 71 -9.28 -6.67 0.43
CA TRP A 71 -8.18 -7.05 -0.45
C TRP A 71 -6.81 -6.82 0.20
N ILE A 72 -6.61 -5.69 0.90
CA ILE A 72 -5.33 -5.39 1.58
C ILE A 72 -5.11 -6.36 2.75
N ARG A 73 -6.14 -6.64 3.54
CA ARG A 73 -6.03 -7.59 4.66
C ARG A 73 -5.70 -9.01 4.19
N ASP A 74 -6.36 -9.44 3.11
CA ASP A 74 -6.12 -10.74 2.50
C ASP A 74 -4.69 -10.81 1.95
N ALA A 75 -4.22 -9.74 1.30
CA ALA A 75 -2.84 -9.62 0.83
C ALA A 75 -1.82 -9.74 1.99
N ILE A 76 -2.04 -9.02 3.09
CA ILE A 76 -1.17 -9.09 4.27
C ILE A 76 -1.16 -10.50 4.87
N THR A 77 -2.34 -11.10 5.00
CA THR A 77 -2.48 -12.45 5.58
C THR A 77 -1.81 -13.49 4.68
N THR A 78 -2.02 -13.40 3.36
CA THR A 78 -1.49 -14.33 2.37
C THR A 78 0.02 -14.26 2.27
N TRP A 79 0.59 -13.05 2.32
CA TRP A 79 2.03 -12.84 2.14
C TRP A 79 2.77 -12.57 3.44
N ARG A 80 2.15 -12.83 4.60
CA ARG A 80 2.70 -12.58 5.95
C ARG A 80 4.18 -12.97 6.07
N GLU A 81 4.51 -14.19 5.68
CA GLU A 81 5.88 -14.73 5.79
C GLU A 81 6.89 -14.01 4.89
N GLN A 82 6.41 -13.45 3.78
CA GLN A 82 7.24 -12.73 2.81
C GLN A 82 7.42 -11.26 3.14
N ILE A 83 6.42 -10.62 3.76
CA ILE A 83 6.37 -9.17 3.98
C ILE A 83 6.63 -8.75 5.42
N GLY A 84 6.63 -9.69 6.38
CA GLY A 84 7.03 -9.43 7.77
C GLY A 84 6.09 -8.49 8.55
N ILE A 85 4.85 -8.28 8.11
CA ILE A 85 3.86 -7.51 8.89
C ILE A 85 2.62 -8.35 9.18
N ALA A 86 1.98 -8.07 10.31
CA ALA A 86 0.74 -8.73 10.74
C ALA A 86 -0.35 -7.70 11.04
N LEU A 87 -1.60 -8.12 10.84
CA LEU A 87 -2.76 -7.33 11.25
C LEU A 87 -2.98 -7.49 12.75
N HIS A 88 -3.24 -6.38 13.43
CA HIS A 88 -3.63 -6.44 14.84
C HIS A 88 -5.00 -7.15 14.97
N PRO A 89 -5.15 -8.15 15.87
CA PRO A 89 -6.37 -8.96 15.98
C PRO A 89 -7.64 -8.16 16.33
N GLY A 90 -7.48 -6.97 16.90
CA GLY A 90 -8.56 -6.02 17.19
C GLY A 90 -8.92 -5.05 16.05
N SER A 91 -8.21 -5.05 14.93
CA SER A 91 -8.48 -4.16 13.78
C SER A 91 -9.63 -4.70 12.93
N LYS A 92 -10.82 -4.84 13.53
CA LYS A 92 -12.05 -5.29 12.84
C LYS A 92 -12.90 -4.14 12.29
N ASP A 93 -12.50 -2.89 12.51
CA ASP A 93 -13.21 -1.74 11.96
C ASP A 93 -12.76 -1.48 10.52
N ALA A 94 -13.70 -1.61 9.59
CA ALA A 94 -13.44 -1.61 8.15
C ALA A 94 -12.90 -0.28 7.56
N ALA A 95 -12.74 0.76 8.39
CA ALA A 95 -12.35 2.11 7.96
C ALA A 95 -11.05 2.64 8.58
N VAL A 96 -10.50 2.05 9.65
CA VAL A 96 -9.30 2.58 10.33
C VAL A 96 -8.37 1.43 10.72
N TYR A 97 -7.19 1.36 10.09
CA TYR A 97 -6.22 0.29 10.35
C TYR A 97 -5.17 0.74 11.35
N GLY A 98 -5.00 0.03 12.46
CA GLY A 98 -3.82 0.16 13.33
C GLY A 98 -3.10 -1.18 13.36
N LEU A 99 -1.83 -1.22 12.91
CA LEU A 99 -0.99 -2.41 13.05
C LEU A 99 -0.08 -2.19 14.25
N THR A 100 -0.07 -3.13 15.18
CA THR A 100 0.88 -3.13 16.30
C THR A 100 1.18 -4.58 16.63
N GLU A 101 1.97 -5.21 15.76
CA GLU A 101 2.84 -6.31 16.14
C GLU A 101 3.99 -6.32 15.13
N LEU A 102 5.11 -5.74 15.56
CA LEU A 102 6.36 -5.69 14.81
C LEU A 102 6.88 -7.13 14.71
N ALA A 103 7.01 -7.67 13.49
CA ALA A 103 7.85 -8.84 13.30
C ALA A 103 9.31 -8.48 13.62
N ASP A 104 10.04 -9.49 14.09
CA ASP A 104 11.43 -9.44 14.51
C ASP A 104 12.29 -8.50 13.62
N PRO A 105 12.95 -7.47 14.19
CA PRO A 105 13.71 -6.48 13.43
C PRO A 105 14.78 -7.07 12.51
N GLU A 106 15.26 -8.30 12.76
CA GLU A 106 16.18 -8.98 11.84
C GLU A 106 15.53 -9.37 10.50
N GLN A 107 14.23 -9.68 10.47
CA GLN A 107 13.50 -10.04 9.24
C GLN A 107 13.17 -8.82 8.36
N MET A 108 13.17 -7.62 8.93
CA MET A 108 12.92 -6.36 8.22
C MET A 108 14.15 -5.84 7.44
N SER A 109 15.31 -6.50 7.57
CA SER A 109 16.51 -6.24 6.78
C SER A 109 16.52 -6.95 5.41
N VAL A 110 15.66 -7.97 5.23
CA VAL A 110 15.62 -8.84 4.05
C VAL A 110 14.65 -8.32 2.98
N LEU A 111 13.78 -7.37 3.33
CA LEU A 111 12.86 -6.76 2.38
C LEU A 111 13.61 -5.77 1.48
N PRO A 112 13.43 -5.82 0.15
CA PRO A 112 14.03 -4.86 -0.75
C PRO A 112 13.55 -3.45 -0.38
N ARG A 113 14.46 -2.63 0.14
CA ARG A 113 14.22 -1.21 0.42
C ARG A 113 14.26 -0.35 -0.85
N GLU A 114 14.53 -0.95 -2.00
CA GLU A 114 14.43 -0.29 -3.29
C GLU A 114 12.98 -0.30 -3.79
N PRO A 115 12.41 0.87 -4.14
CA PRO A 115 11.11 0.94 -4.76
C PRO A 115 11.28 0.57 -6.22
N TYR A 116 11.19 -0.72 -6.55
CA TYR A 116 11.22 -1.21 -7.93
C TYR A 116 12.49 -0.81 -8.69
N GLY A 117 13.45 -1.74 -8.78
CA GLY A 117 14.64 -1.58 -9.61
C GLY A 117 14.29 -1.02 -11.00
N ARG A 118 15.07 -0.02 -11.43
CA ARG A 118 14.99 0.57 -12.77
C ARG A 118 14.78 -0.53 -13.81
N PRO A 119 13.88 -0.37 -14.79
CA PRO A 119 13.77 -1.35 -15.87
C PRO A 119 15.14 -1.46 -16.55
N GLN A 120 15.82 -2.60 -16.36
CA GLN A 120 16.97 -2.91 -17.18
C GLN A 120 16.42 -3.11 -18.59
N LEU A 121 16.80 -2.17 -19.46
CA LEU A 121 16.51 -2.22 -20.88
C LEU A 121 17.26 -3.44 -21.42
N ILE A 122 16.55 -4.54 -21.67
CA ILE A 122 17.09 -5.65 -22.45
C ILE A 122 17.07 -5.15 -23.90
N ALA A 123 18.26 -4.81 -24.39
CA ALA A 123 18.52 -4.59 -25.81
C ALA A 123 18.50 -5.92 -26.58
#